data_AF-A0A3M2CXK0-F1
#
_entry.id   AF-A0A3M2CXK0-F1
#
_cell.length_a   1.000
_cell.length_b   1.000
_cell.length_c   1.000
_cell.angle_alpha   90.00
_cell.angle_beta   90.00
_cell.angle_gamma   90.00
#
_symmetry.space_group_name_H-M   'P 1'
#
loop_
_entity.id
_entity.type
_entity.pdbx_description
1 polymer ?
#
loop_
_entity_poly.entity_id
_entity_poly.type
_entity_poly.pdbx_seq_one_letter_code
_entity_poly.pdbx_strand_id
1 'polypeptide(L)' 'MTLSELLEWRARHRDLIQQFLHQHRELAGIHFMCDEHDRAWIEFAIKPWADPEDIEADVAALFSEVEWQIMVAEPPAE' A
#
# COMPACT_ATOMS: atom_id res chain seq x y z
N MET A 1 -13.19 -2.27 -4.90
CA MET A 1 -13.19 -3.75 -4.80
C MET A 1 -13.58 -4.16 -3.40
N THR A 2 -13.97 -5.43 -3.20
CA THR A 2 -14.28 -6.02 -1.88
C THR A 2 -13.03 -6.53 -1.16
N LEU A 3 -13.13 -6.82 0.14
CA LEU A 3 -11.99 -7.37 0.89
C LEU A 3 -11.55 -8.73 0.35
N SER A 4 -12.50 -9.59 -0.01
CA SER A 4 -12.20 -10.91 -0.59
C SER A 4 -11.42 -10.78 -1.90
N GLU A 5 -11.88 -9.90 -2.80
CA GLU A 5 -11.19 -9.62 -4.07
C GLU A 5 -9.79 -9.05 -3.84
N LEU A 6 -9.61 -8.17 -2.85
CA LEU A 6 -8.31 -7.60 -2.51
C LEU A 6 -7.34 -8.66 -1.98
N LEU A 7 -7.81 -9.59 -1.14
CA LEU A 7 -6.99 -10.67 -0.61
C LEU A 7 -6.58 -11.68 -1.70
N GLU A 8 -7.48 -12.00 -2.63
CA GLU A 8 -7.16 -12.81 -3.81
C GLU A 8 -6.18 -12.10 -4.74
N TRP A 9 -6.36 -10.80 -4.96
CA TRP A 9 -5.43 -9.97 -5.71
C TRP A 9 -4.04 -9.98 -5.05
N ARG A 10 -3.96 -9.78 -3.74
CA ARG A 10 -2.71 -9.85 -2.96
C ARG A 10 -2.03 -11.21 -3.10
N ALA A 11 -2.79 -12.31 -3.06
CA ALA A 11 -2.23 -13.65 -3.18
C ALA A 11 -1.59 -13.88 -4.56
N ARG A 12 -2.22 -13.39 -5.63
CA ARG A 12 -1.71 -13.46 -7.00
C ARG A 12 -0.49 -12.56 -7.23
N HIS A 13 -0.44 -11.40 -6.57
CA HIS A 13 0.60 -10.38 -6.74
C HIS A 13 1.63 -10.36 -5.61
N ARG A 14 1.76 -11.45 -4.85
CA ARG A 14 2.67 -11.54 -3.70
C ARG A 14 4.11 -11.16 -4.07
N ASP A 15 4.61 -11.65 -5.20
CA ASP A 15 5.99 -11.39 -5.63
C ASP A 15 6.20 -9.92 -6.01
N LEU A 16 5.21 -9.29 -6.68
CA LEU A 16 5.22 -7.87 -6.98
C LEU A 16 5.27 -7.02 -5.70
N ILE A 17 4.44 -7.36 -4.71
CA ILE A 17 4.41 -6.66 -3.41
C ILE A 17 5.75 -6.79 -2.69
N GLN A 18 6.34 -7.99 -2.70
CA GLN A 18 7.65 -8.23 -2.08
C GLN A 18 8.77 -7.46 -2.79
N GLN A 19 8.75 -7.42 -4.12
CA GLN A 19 9.72 -6.65 -4.90
C GLN A 19 9.58 -5.15 -4.64
N PHE A 20 8.35 -4.64 -4.62
CA PHE A 20 8.05 -3.23 -4.34
C PHE A 20 8.56 -2.83 -2.94
N LEU A 21 8.28 -3.62 -1.90
CA LEU A 21 8.82 -3.40 -0.56
C LEU A 21 10.36 -3.43 -0.49
N HIS A 22 11.01 -4.20 -1.37
CA HIS A 22 12.47 -4.25 -1.42
C HIS A 22 13.08 -3.02 -2.11
N GLN A 23 12.40 -2.51 -3.14
CA GLN A 23 12.82 -1.34 -3.90
C GLN A 23 12.62 -0.03 -3.11
N HIS A 24 11.51 0.06 -2.37
CA HIS A 24 11.12 1.27 -1.64
C HIS A 24 11.41 1.14 -0.14
N ARG A 25 12.62 1.56 0.27
CA ARG A 25 13.04 1.54 1.69
C ARG A 25 12.33 2.60 2.54
N GLU A 26 11.72 3.57 1.90
CA GLU A 26 10.88 4.62 2.44
C GLU A 26 9.55 4.08 2.97
N LEU A 27 9.08 2.92 2.49
CA LEU A 27 7.90 2.28 3.04
C LEU A 27 8.18 1.81 4.48
N ALA A 28 7.27 2.19 5.37
CA ALA A 28 7.11 1.62 6.70
C ALA A 28 6.26 0.33 6.65
N GLY A 29 5.31 0.24 5.72
CA GLY A 29 4.45 -0.92 5.57
C GLY A 29 3.41 -0.79 4.46
N ILE A 30 2.71 -1.88 4.19
CA ILE A 30 1.56 -1.95 3.30
C ILE A 30 0.41 -2.60 4.06
N HIS A 31 -0.70 -1.89 4.20
CA HIS A 31 -1.89 -2.35 4.89
C HIS A 31 -3.02 -2.59 3.90
N PHE A 32 -3.80 -3.63 4.13
CA PHE A 32 -4.97 -3.97 3.32
C PHE A 32 -6.19 -3.65 4.17
N MET A 33 -6.89 -2.58 3.79
CA MET A 33 -7.94 -1.95 4.59
C MET A 33 -9.30 -2.26 3.97
N CYS A 34 -10.35 -2.26 4.80
CA CYS A 34 -11.73 -2.27 4.34
C CYS A 34 -12.60 -1.38 5.23
N ASP A 35 -13.67 -0.82 4.67
CA ASP A 35 -14.68 -0.08 5.43
C ASP A 35 -15.89 -0.96 5.83
N GLU A 36 -16.86 -0.34 6.51
CA GLU A 36 -18.10 -1.00 6.95
C GLU A 36 -19.01 -1.43 5.78
N HIS A 37 -18.75 -0.95 4.57
CA HIS A 37 -19.48 -1.28 3.35
C HIS A 37 -18.77 -2.33 2.48
N ASP A 38 -17.75 -3.01 3.03
CA ASP A 38 -16.90 -3.97 2.34
C ASP A 38 -16.18 -3.36 1.13
N ARG A 39 -15.93 -2.04 1.13
CA ARG A 39 -15.00 -1.44 0.17
C ARG A 39 -13.59 -1.59 0.70
N ALA A 40 -12.71 -2.17 -0.10
CA ALA A 40 -11.33 -2.43 0.28
C ALA A 40 -10.32 -1.67 -0.60
N TRP A 41 -9.21 -1.27 0.03
CA TRP A 41 -8.11 -0.52 -0.58
C TRP A 41 -6.77 -0.88 0.07
N ILE A 42 -5.68 -0.46 -0.56
CA ILE A 42 -4.32 -0.59 -0.04
C ILE A 42 -3.87 0.74 0.56
N GLU A 43 -3.32 0.71 1.76
CA GLU A 43 -2.65 1.85 2.36
C GLU A 43 -1.13 1.60 2.36
N PHE A 44 -0.40 2.51 1.72
CA PHE A 44 1.05 2.53 1.71
C PHE A 44 1.52 3.48 2.81
N ALA A 45 1.99 2.91 3.92
CA ALA A 45 2.57 3.68 5.00
C ALA A 45 4.03 4.00 4.65
N ILE A 46 4.38 5.27 4.54
CA ILE A 46 5.75 5.75 4.31
C ILE A 46 6.35 6.34 5.58
N LYS A 47 7.67 6.37 5.67
CA LYS A 47 8.38 6.93 6.81
C LYS A 47 8.26 8.47 6.86
N PRO A 48 8.34 9.09 8.05
CA PRO A 48 8.20 10.54 8.22
C PRO A 48 9.15 11.41 7.38
N TRP A 49 10.29 10.85 7.00
CA TRP A 49 11.34 11.55 6.25
C TRP A 49 11.23 11.35 4.73
N ALA A 50 10.31 10.52 4.26
CA ALA A 50 10.14 10.22 2.85
C ALA A 50 9.13 11.17 2.19
N ASP A 51 9.32 11.43 0.90
CA ASP A 51 8.36 12.17 0.10
C ASP A 51 7.30 11.20 -0.46
N PRO A 52 5.99 11.42 -0.22
CA PRO A 52 4.94 10.65 -0.87
C PRO A 52 5.02 10.66 -2.40
N GLU A 53 5.46 11.78 -3.00
CA GLU A 53 5.51 11.92 -4.47
C GLU A 53 6.53 10.97 -5.10
N ASP A 54 7.58 10.57 -4.35
CA ASP A 54 8.65 9.68 -4.84
C ASP A 54 8.13 8.27 -5.17
N ILE A 55 7.08 7.80 -4.50
CA ILE A 55 6.52 6.46 -4.70
C ILE A 55 5.21 6.47 -5.46
N GLU A 56 4.54 7.63 -5.57
CA GLU A 56 3.20 7.73 -6.13
C GLU A 56 3.13 7.22 -7.57
N ALA A 57 4.12 7.56 -8.39
CA ALA A 57 4.20 7.11 -9.78
C ALA A 57 4.31 5.58 -9.90
N ASP A 58 5.13 4.97 -9.05
CA ASP A 58 5.33 3.52 -9.04
C ASP A 58 4.10 2.79 -8.49
N VAL A 59 3.46 3.35 -7.46
CA VAL A 59 2.18 2.83 -6.94
C VAL A 59 1.10 2.89 -8.02
N ALA A 60 0.96 4.03 -8.68
CA ALA A 60 -0.03 4.22 -9.75
C ALA A 60 0.18 3.25 -10.92
N ALA A 61 1.43 2.94 -11.26
CA ALA A 61 1.78 2.00 -12.32
C ALA A 61 1.54 0.54 -11.92
N LEU A 62 2.00 0.13 -10.73
CA LEU A 62 2.02 -1.28 -10.30
C LEU A 62 0.71 -1.75 -9.66
N PHE A 63 -0.06 -0.84 -9.07
CA PHE A 63 -1.28 -1.14 -8.32
C PHE A 63 -2.54 -0.53 -8.98
N SER A 64 -2.51 -0.32 -10.29
CA SER A 64 -3.59 0.33 -11.06
C SER A 64 -4.96 -0.36 -11.00
N GLU A 65 -5.01 -1.65 -10.63
CA GLU A 65 -6.24 -2.43 -10.50
C GLU A 65 -6.93 -2.25 -9.13
N VAL A 66 -6.26 -1.61 -8.17
CA VAL A 66 -6.66 -1.54 -6.77
C VAL A 66 -6.78 -0.08 -6.36
N GLU A 67 -7.76 0.25 -5.52
CA GLU A 67 -7.78 1.57 -4.88
C GLU A 67 -6.67 1.65 -3.84
N TRP A 68 -5.99 2.80 -3.76
CA TRP A 68 -4.89 2.98 -2.82
C TRP A 68 -4.82 4.39 -2.25
N GLN A 69 -4.14 4.50 -1.12
CA GLN A 69 -3.74 5.77 -0.51
C GLN A 69 -2.33 5.68 0.04
N ILE A 70 -1.62 6.81 0.10
CA ILE A 70 -0.32 6.95 0.74
C ILE A 70 -0.50 7.72 2.04
N MET A 71 0.07 7.21 3.12
CA MET A 71 0.01 7.80 4.45
C MET A 71 1.41 7.93 5.04
N VAL A 72 1.72 9.07 5.63
CA VAL A 72 2.96 9.23 6.40
C VAL A 72 2.76 8.59 7.77
N ALA A 73 3.53 7.55 8.07
CA ALA A 73 3.51 6.88 9.37
C ALA A 73 3.94 7.87 10.46
N GLU A 74 3.10 8.04 11.48
CA GLU A 74 3.51 8.78 12.67
C GLU A 74 4.60 8.01 13.42
N PRO A 75 5.62 8.69 13.98
CA PRO A 75 6.57 8.02 14.86
C PRO A 75 5.81 7.39 16.04
N PRO A 76 6.18 6.18 16.49
CA PRO A 76 5.55 5.59 17.66
C PRO A 76 5.70 6.55 18.85
N ALA A 77 4.61 6.81 19.57
CA ALA A 77 4.65 7.65 20.77
C ALA A 77 5.65 7.04 21.78
N GLU A 78 6.64 7.84 22.18
CA GLU A 78 7.68 7.48 23.16
C GLU A 78 7.12 7.17 24.55
#